data_AF-A0A1V5J3Y5-F1
#
_entry.id   AF-A0A1V5J3Y5-F1
#
_cell.length_a   1.000
_cell.length_b   1.000
_cell.length_c   1.000
_cell.angle_alpha   90.00
_cell.angle_beta   90.00
_cell.angle_gamma   90.00
#
_symmetry.space_group_name_H-M   'P 1'
#
loop_
_entity.id
_entity.type
_entity.pdbx_description
1 polymer ?
#
loop_
_entity_poly.entity_id
_entity_poly.type
_entity_poly.pdbx_seq_one_letter_code
_entity_poly.pdbx_strand_id
1 'polypeptide(L)'
;MPRINEEHIISIDGKPYVKYAGLLEAAHRSGLKDLQVKLIQSPNRDNGYTAVCEATAVIKTRSREKVYVEIGDANPASIGDSRLSVHAIRIAATRAKARALRDALRISICSVEELALGGPHTEVSNARTSAQTQSQDKATEAQLRVLRIQADKLGLPKEDYARFEIMTKREASDAISGFNRRLSKVQAG
;
A
#
# COMPACT_ATOMS: atom_id res chain seq x y z
N MET A 1 7.56 19.49 -13.58
CA MET A 1 6.81 18.21 -13.59
C MET A 1 5.35 18.53 -13.83
N PRO A 2 4.61 17.69 -14.57
CA PRO A 2 3.19 17.90 -14.83
C PRO A 2 2.43 17.84 -13.50
N ARG A 3 1.67 18.88 -13.19
CA ARG A 3 0.83 18.89 -11.98
C ARG A 3 -0.51 18.21 -12.32
N ILE A 4 -1.00 17.39 -11.40
CA ILE A 4 -2.36 16.84 -11.45
C ILE A 4 -3.29 17.91 -10.87
N ASN A 5 -4.44 18.15 -11.52
CA ASN A 5 -5.43 19.08 -11.02
C ASN A 5 -6.06 18.50 -9.74
N GLU A 6 -6.37 19.34 -8.76
CA GLU A 6 -6.89 18.89 -7.46
C GLU A 6 -8.22 18.12 -7.58
N GLU A 7 -9.03 18.41 -8.60
CA GLU A 7 -10.28 17.68 -8.93
C GLU A 7 -10.08 16.17 -9.23
N HIS A 8 -8.85 15.80 -9.61
CA HIS A 8 -8.45 14.43 -9.89
C HIS A 8 -7.79 13.75 -8.70
N ILE A 9 -7.61 14.46 -7.59
CA ILE A 9 -7.12 13.90 -6.34
C ILE A 9 -8.31 13.62 -5.43
N ILE A 10 -8.38 12.40 -4.89
CA ILE A 10 -9.37 12.04 -3.88
C ILE A 10 -8.66 11.55 -2.62
N SER A 11 -9.32 11.70 -1.47
CA SER A 11 -8.83 11.15 -0.20
C SER A 11 -9.64 9.91 0.15
N ILE A 12 -8.95 8.79 0.41
CA ILE A 12 -9.54 7.57 0.96
C ILE A 12 -8.76 7.26 2.24
N ASP A 13 -9.46 7.16 3.36
CA ASP A 13 -8.86 6.93 4.69
C ASP A 13 -7.71 7.90 5.01
N GLY A 14 -7.87 9.18 4.65
CA GLY A 14 -6.87 10.23 4.87
C GLY A 14 -5.65 10.17 3.95
N LYS A 15 -5.61 9.24 2.99
CA LYS A 15 -4.51 9.11 2.01
C LYS A 15 -4.94 9.63 0.63
N PRO A 16 -4.07 10.39 -0.06
CA PRO A 16 -4.38 10.91 -1.39
C PRO A 16 -4.20 9.83 -2.47
N TYR A 17 -5.15 9.77 -3.39
CA TYR A 17 -5.13 8.93 -4.58
C TYR A 17 -5.46 9.76 -5.82
N VAL A 18 -4.89 9.38 -6.95
CA VAL A 18 -5.14 10.03 -8.24
C VAL A 18 -6.14 9.21 -9.07
N LYS A 19 -7.14 9.86 -9.66
CA LYS A 19 -8.02 9.21 -10.64
C LYS A 19 -7.23 8.94 -11.92
N TYR A 20 -7.51 7.83 -12.60
CA TYR A 20 -6.91 7.53 -13.91
C TYR A 20 -7.11 8.68 -14.92
N ALA A 21 -8.27 9.36 -14.88
CA ALA A 21 -8.53 10.53 -15.72
C ALA A 21 -7.47 11.63 -15.56
N GLY A 22 -7.06 11.92 -14.33
CA GLY A 22 -6.02 12.92 -14.06
C GLY A 22 -4.64 12.50 -14.56
N LEU A 23 -4.32 11.21 -14.45
CA LEU A 23 -3.08 10.67 -15.03
C LEU A 23 -3.08 10.81 -16.55
N LEU A 24 -4.17 10.45 -17.21
CA LEU A 24 -4.29 10.53 -18.66
C LEU A 24 -4.21 11.99 -19.16
N GLU A 25 -4.90 12.91 -18.48
CA GLU A 25 -4.86 14.34 -18.79
C GLU A 25 -3.44 14.91 -18.65
N ALA A 26 -2.76 14.62 -17.53
CA ALA A 26 -1.39 15.04 -17.32
C ALA A 26 -0.42 14.42 -18.33
N ALA A 27 -0.64 13.17 -18.72
CA ALA A 27 0.14 12.50 -19.75
C ALA A 27 -0.01 13.18 -21.12
N HIS A 28 -1.23 13.51 -21.55
CA HIS A 28 -1.44 14.28 -22.78
C HIS A 28 -0.70 15.62 -22.76
N ARG A 29 -0.79 16.38 -21.66
CA ARG A 29 -0.01 17.62 -21.48
C ARG A 29 1.51 17.42 -21.55
N SER A 30 1.97 16.22 -21.21
CA SER A 30 3.39 15.85 -21.17
C SER A 30 3.90 15.29 -22.49
N GLY A 31 3.05 15.22 -23.53
CA GLY A 31 3.41 14.67 -24.83
C GLY A 31 3.21 13.17 -24.94
N LEU A 32 2.19 12.60 -24.27
CA LEU A 32 1.77 11.22 -24.54
C LEU A 32 1.50 11.05 -26.04
N LYS A 33 2.31 10.21 -26.67
CA LYS A 33 2.25 9.88 -28.10
C LYS A 33 1.46 8.61 -28.34
N ASP A 34 1.67 7.61 -27.48
CA ASP A 34 1.01 6.31 -27.60
C ASP A 34 0.80 5.69 -26.21
N LEU A 35 -0.27 4.93 -26.07
CA LEU A 35 -0.61 4.18 -24.85
C LEU A 35 -1.27 2.87 -25.27
N GLN A 36 -0.48 1.80 -25.26
CA GLN A 36 -0.93 0.46 -25.65
C GLN A 36 -1.11 -0.41 -24.42
N VAL A 37 -2.00 -1.39 -24.52
CA VAL A 37 -2.18 -2.43 -23.50
C VAL A 37 -2.34 -3.79 -24.17
N LYS A 38 -1.66 -4.79 -23.62
CA LYS A 38 -1.68 -6.17 -24.08
C LYS A 38 -2.10 -7.09 -22.94
N LEU A 39 -3.03 -8.01 -23.22
CA LEU A 39 -3.35 -9.10 -22.30
C LEU A 39 -2.19 -10.12 -22.34
N ILE A 40 -1.55 -10.33 -21.20
CA ILE A 40 -0.46 -11.31 -21.02
C ILE A 40 -1.00 -12.62 -20.48
N GLN A 41 -1.97 -12.55 -19.56
CA GLN A 41 -2.62 -13.72 -18.98
C GLN A 41 -4.14 -13.54 -18.96
N SER A 42 -4.85 -14.48 -19.56
CA SER A 42 -6.31 -14.56 -19.47
C SER A 42 -6.72 -15.22 -18.14
N PRO A 43 -7.78 -14.74 -17.47
CA PRO A 43 -8.25 -15.33 -16.22
C PRO A 43 -8.83 -16.73 -16.45
N ASN A 44 -8.40 -17.70 -15.65
CA ASN A 44 -8.91 -19.08 -15.68
C ASN A 44 -8.87 -19.70 -14.28
N ARG A 45 -9.42 -20.91 -14.12
CA ARG A 45 -9.46 -21.60 -12.82
C ARG A 45 -8.06 -21.83 -12.25
N ASP A 46 -7.12 -22.24 -13.09
CA ASP A 46 -5.78 -22.67 -12.68
C ASP A 46 -4.92 -21.50 -12.16
N ASN A 47 -5.20 -20.28 -12.61
CA ASN A 47 -4.52 -19.06 -12.16
C ASN A 47 -5.34 -18.22 -11.16
N GLY A 48 -6.36 -18.81 -10.53
CA GLY A 48 -7.20 -18.13 -9.55
C GLY A 48 -8.03 -16.99 -10.16
N TYR A 49 -8.40 -17.11 -11.43
CA TYR A 49 -9.07 -16.10 -12.23
C TYR A 49 -8.30 -14.78 -12.32
N THR A 50 -6.98 -14.87 -12.38
CA THR A 50 -6.09 -13.70 -12.46
C THR A 50 -5.87 -13.31 -13.91
N ALA A 51 -6.28 -12.09 -14.26
CA ALA A 51 -5.92 -11.42 -15.50
C ALA A 51 -4.64 -10.60 -15.27
N VAL A 52 -3.71 -10.62 -16.24
CA VAL A 52 -2.49 -9.80 -16.23
C VAL A 52 -2.38 -9.06 -17.56
N CYS A 53 -2.21 -7.75 -17.50
CA CYS A 53 -2.02 -6.88 -18.65
C CYS A 53 -0.68 -6.13 -18.53
N GLU A 54 -0.03 -5.93 -19.67
CA GLU A 54 1.12 -5.04 -19.81
C GLU A 54 0.67 -3.78 -20.53
N ALA A 55 1.02 -2.61 -19.99
CA ALA A 55 0.79 -1.33 -20.66
C ALA A 55 2.13 -0.70 -21.03
N THR A 56 2.20 -0.16 -22.23
CA THR A 56 3.34 0.60 -22.73
C THR A 56 2.90 2.03 -23.04
N ALA A 57 3.48 3.00 -22.33
CA ALA A 57 3.25 4.42 -22.55
C ALA A 57 4.48 5.05 -23.23
N VAL A 58 4.26 5.78 -24.32
CA VAL A 58 5.32 6.50 -25.04
C VAL A 58 5.12 8.00 -24.84
N ILE A 59 6.06 8.65 -24.17
CA ILE A 59 6.08 10.10 -23.98
C ILE A 59 7.08 10.73 -24.95
N LYS A 60 6.59 11.57 -25.87
CA LYS A 60 7.41 12.36 -26.78
C LYS A 60 7.70 13.73 -26.17
N THR A 61 8.97 13.95 -25.86
CA THR A 61 9.50 15.27 -25.49
C THR A 61 10.12 15.94 -26.72
N ARG A 62 10.51 17.22 -26.60
CA ARG A 62 11.15 17.96 -27.71
C ARG A 62 12.43 17.30 -28.24
N SER A 63 13.17 16.58 -27.40
CA SER A 63 14.49 16.04 -27.75
C SER A 63 14.54 14.51 -27.85
N ARG A 64 13.54 13.79 -27.35
CA ARG A 64 13.51 12.30 -27.37
C ARG A 64 12.13 11.73 -27.06
N GLU A 65 11.95 10.48 -27.43
CA GLU A 65 10.86 9.63 -26.96
C GLU A 65 11.32 8.78 -25.77
N LYS A 66 10.45 8.60 -24.79
CA LYS A 66 10.65 7.73 -23.64
C LYS A 66 9.54 6.71 -23.57
N VAL A 67 9.91 5.47 -23.29
CA VAL A 67 8.97 4.35 -23.19
C VAL A 67 8.92 3.90 -21.73
N TYR A 68 7.72 3.72 -21.22
CA TYR A 68 7.45 3.22 -19.87
C TYR A 68 6.56 2.00 -20.00
N VAL A 69 7.00 0.89 -19.41
CA VAL A 69 6.30 -0.40 -19.48
C VAL A 69 5.98 -0.83 -18.07
N GLU A 70 4.71 -1.12 -17.80
CA GLU A 70 4.25 -1.55 -16.48
C GLU A 70 3.21 -2.66 -16.60
N ILE A 71 3.10 -3.46 -15.55
CA ILE A 71 2.15 -4.56 -15.44
C ILE A 71 1.02 -4.19 -14.49
N GLY A 72 -0.20 -4.60 -14.82
CA GLY A 72 -1.35 -4.56 -13.93
C GLY A 72 -2.06 -5.89 -13.92
N ASP A 73 -2.41 -6.36 -12.74
CA ASP A 73 -3.14 -7.60 -12.51
C ASP A 73 -4.48 -7.35 -11.84
N ALA A 74 -5.42 -8.28 -12.05
CA ALA A 74 -6.67 -8.29 -11.34
C ALA A 74 -7.23 -9.72 -11.23
N ASN A 75 -7.60 -10.09 -10.03
CA ASN A 75 -8.38 -11.29 -9.69
C ASN A 75 -9.50 -10.92 -8.69
N PRO A 76 -10.49 -11.81 -8.45
CA PRO A 76 -11.60 -11.51 -7.55
C PRO A 76 -11.17 -11.01 -6.16
N ALA A 77 -10.10 -11.58 -5.59
CA ALA A 77 -9.58 -11.17 -4.28
C ALA A 77 -8.99 -9.75 -4.30
N SER A 78 -8.23 -9.40 -5.34
CA SER A 78 -7.63 -8.07 -5.51
C SER A 78 -8.64 -6.97 -5.88
N ILE A 79 -9.80 -7.36 -6.42
CA ILE A 79 -10.87 -6.43 -6.80
C ILE A 79 -11.73 -6.12 -5.59
N GLY A 80 -12.07 -7.11 -4.76
CA GLY A 80 -12.84 -6.90 -3.52
C GLY A 80 -14.36 -6.79 -3.72
N ASP A 81 -14.83 -6.20 -4.83
CA ASP A 81 -16.26 -6.21 -5.20
C ASP A 81 -16.59 -7.36 -6.17
N SER A 82 -17.51 -8.22 -5.73
CA SER A 82 -18.00 -9.35 -6.53
C SER A 82 -18.65 -8.89 -7.84
N ARG A 83 -19.29 -7.71 -7.86
CA ARG A 83 -19.93 -7.14 -9.06
C ARG A 83 -18.91 -6.78 -10.14
N LEU A 84 -17.69 -6.45 -9.74
CA LEU A 84 -16.60 -6.06 -10.64
C LEU A 84 -15.68 -7.23 -11.01
N SER A 85 -15.77 -8.35 -10.29
CA SER A 85 -14.92 -9.53 -10.50
C SER A 85 -15.04 -10.14 -11.91
N VAL A 86 -16.20 -10.03 -12.54
CA VAL A 86 -16.43 -10.47 -13.94
C VAL A 86 -15.71 -9.60 -14.98
N HIS A 87 -15.15 -8.46 -14.56
CA HIS A 87 -14.46 -7.50 -15.41
C HIS A 87 -12.94 -7.46 -15.16
N ALA A 88 -12.36 -8.55 -14.66
CA ALA A 88 -10.94 -8.66 -14.32
C ALA A 88 -9.99 -8.13 -15.41
N ILE A 89 -10.20 -8.49 -16.69
CA ILE A 89 -9.36 -8.00 -17.80
C ILE A 89 -9.42 -6.46 -17.92
N ARG A 90 -10.61 -5.86 -17.78
CA ARG A 90 -10.79 -4.40 -17.89
C ARG A 90 -10.08 -3.68 -16.74
N ILE A 91 -10.13 -4.27 -15.54
CA ILE A 91 -9.48 -3.73 -14.35
C ILE A 91 -7.97 -3.87 -14.46
N ALA A 92 -7.45 -5.07 -14.79
CA ALA A 92 -6.03 -5.31 -15.01
C ALA A 92 -5.44 -4.36 -16.06
N ALA A 93 -6.14 -4.17 -17.20
CA ALA A 93 -5.73 -3.24 -18.23
C ALA A 93 -5.69 -1.78 -17.75
N THR A 94 -6.63 -1.37 -16.91
CA THR A 94 -6.67 0.00 -16.37
C THR A 94 -5.57 0.21 -15.34
N ARG A 95 -5.32 -0.78 -14.46
CA ARG A 95 -4.21 -0.79 -13.50
C ARG A 95 -2.86 -0.68 -14.20
N ALA A 96 -2.65 -1.47 -15.25
CA ALA A 96 -1.40 -1.45 -16.03
C ALA A 96 -1.14 -0.06 -16.62
N LYS A 97 -2.16 0.53 -17.27
CA LYS A 97 -2.05 1.88 -17.85
C LYS A 97 -1.80 2.94 -16.77
N ALA A 98 -2.53 2.89 -15.64
CA ALA A 98 -2.35 3.85 -14.55
C ALA A 98 -0.91 3.82 -14.02
N ARG A 99 -0.33 2.64 -13.83
CA ARG A 99 1.06 2.45 -13.41
C ARG A 99 2.05 3.01 -14.43
N ALA A 100 1.90 2.65 -15.71
CA ALA A 100 2.76 3.17 -16.78
C ALA A 100 2.73 4.71 -16.85
N LEU A 101 1.54 5.30 -16.69
CA LEU A 101 1.38 6.76 -16.69
C LEU A 101 1.97 7.42 -15.44
N ARG A 102 1.83 6.81 -14.26
CA ARG A 102 2.48 7.32 -13.05
C ARG A 102 3.99 7.35 -13.18
N ASP A 103 4.59 6.28 -13.69
CA ASP A 103 6.03 6.20 -13.91
C ASP A 103 6.49 7.25 -14.93
N ALA A 104 5.73 7.39 -16.01
CA ALA A 104 5.96 8.40 -17.03
C ALA A 104 5.93 9.84 -16.48
N LEU A 105 5.01 10.10 -15.55
CA LEU A 105 4.77 11.41 -14.93
C LEU A 105 5.60 11.65 -13.66
N ARG A 106 6.23 10.59 -13.12
CA ARG A 106 6.91 10.55 -11.81
C ARG A 106 5.99 10.90 -10.64
N ILE A 107 4.80 10.32 -10.64
CA ILE A 107 3.80 10.49 -9.58
C ILE A 107 3.91 9.32 -8.61
N SER A 108 4.13 9.63 -7.32
CA SER A 108 4.31 8.62 -6.27
C SER A 108 3.02 8.14 -5.62
N ILE A 109 1.94 8.92 -5.68
CA ILE A 109 0.64 8.53 -5.11
C ILE A 109 -0.05 7.49 -6.00
N CYS A 110 -0.72 6.54 -5.38
CA CYS A 110 -1.38 5.45 -6.11
C CYS A 110 -2.60 5.95 -6.88
N SER A 111 -2.94 5.28 -7.98
CA SER A 111 -4.23 5.52 -8.64
C SER A 111 -5.37 4.83 -7.89
N VAL A 112 -6.57 5.36 -8.02
CA VAL A 112 -7.78 4.76 -7.41
C VAL A 112 -8.07 3.40 -8.04
N GLU A 113 -7.81 3.25 -9.33
CA GLU A 113 -8.08 2.05 -10.11
C GLU A 113 -7.16 0.87 -9.73
N GLU A 114 -6.05 1.16 -9.06
CA GLU A 114 -5.13 0.17 -8.48
C GLU A 114 -5.56 -0.35 -7.11
N LEU A 115 -6.56 0.26 -6.48
CA LEU A 115 -7.11 -0.22 -5.23
C LEU A 115 -8.05 -1.42 -5.46
N ALA A 116 -8.38 -2.10 -4.36
CA ALA A 116 -9.52 -2.99 -4.32
C ALA A 116 -10.79 -2.14 -4.58
N LEU A 117 -11.34 -2.27 -5.78
CA LEU A 117 -12.55 -1.61 -6.21
C LEU A 117 -13.75 -2.28 -5.50
N GLY A 118 -14.09 -1.79 -4.30
CA GLY A 118 -15.42 -2.00 -3.69
C GLY A 118 -15.54 -3.07 -2.59
N GLY A 119 -14.47 -3.39 -1.88
CA GLY A 119 -14.58 -3.91 -0.51
C GLY A 119 -14.47 -2.77 0.52
N PRO A 120 -14.94 -2.93 1.78
CA PRO A 120 -14.30 -2.18 2.86
C PRO A 120 -12.79 -2.38 2.71
N HIS A 121 -12.00 -1.31 2.80
CA HIS A 121 -10.57 -1.45 3.01
C HIS A 121 -10.43 -2.33 4.25
N THR A 122 -10.25 -3.63 4.03
CA THR A 122 -9.75 -4.47 5.08
C THR A 122 -8.37 -3.89 5.23
N GLU A 123 -8.13 -3.18 6.34
CA GLU A 123 -6.77 -3.04 6.84
C GLU A 123 -6.10 -4.38 6.59
N VAL A 124 -4.91 -4.36 6.01
CA VAL A 124 -4.15 -5.57 5.71
C VAL A 124 -3.93 -6.27 7.05
N SER A 125 -4.92 -7.03 7.50
CA SER A 125 -4.79 -7.98 8.56
C SER A 125 -3.84 -8.98 7.94
N ASN A 126 -2.71 -9.17 8.63
CA ASN A 126 -1.65 -10.08 8.24
C ASN A 126 -2.23 -11.49 8.06
N ALA A 127 -2.83 -11.77 6.91
CA ALA A 127 -3.27 -13.08 6.50
C ALA A 127 -2.05 -13.78 5.88
N ARG A 128 -1.11 -14.15 6.77
CA ARG A 128 -0.33 -15.37 6.56
C ARG A 128 -0.68 -16.34 7.67
N THR A 129 -1.29 -17.43 7.21
CA THR A 129 -1.27 -18.76 7.82
C THR A 129 -2.25 -18.99 8.95
N SER A 130 -3.39 -19.57 8.57
CA SER A 130 -4.19 -20.48 9.37
C SER A 130 -3.35 -21.71 9.78
N ALA A 131 -2.53 -21.55 10.82
CA ALA A 131 -1.99 -22.62 11.67
C ALA A 131 -1.19 -21.97 12.81
N GLN A 132 -1.87 -21.64 13.93
CA GLN A 132 -1.34 -21.37 15.29
C GLN A 132 -2.20 -20.32 16.02
N THR A 133 -3.46 -20.65 16.29
CA THR A 133 -4.43 -19.77 16.95
C THR A 133 -4.28 -19.72 18.49
N GLN A 134 -3.07 -19.88 19.05
CA GLN A 134 -2.90 -19.79 20.52
C GLN A 134 -1.68 -18.99 21.01
N SER A 135 -0.82 -18.45 20.14
CA SER A 135 0.39 -17.72 20.58
C SER A 135 0.58 -16.32 19.98
N GLN A 136 -0.36 -15.81 19.18
CA GLN A 136 -0.11 -14.58 18.40
C GLN A 136 -0.37 -13.24 19.10
N ASP A 137 -0.94 -13.22 20.31
CA ASP A 137 -1.27 -11.96 20.98
C ASP A 137 -0.21 -11.49 22.00
N LYS A 138 0.77 -12.33 22.36
CA LYS A 138 1.86 -11.93 23.27
C LYS A 138 2.84 -10.96 22.61
N ALA A 139 3.36 -10.04 23.42
CA ALA A 139 4.39 -9.08 23.03
C ALA A 139 5.58 -9.79 22.35
N THR A 140 6.04 -9.23 21.25
CA THR A 140 7.19 -9.80 20.53
C THR A 140 8.48 -9.59 21.30
N GLU A 141 9.46 -10.48 21.10
CA GLU A 141 10.82 -10.37 21.66
C GLU A 141 11.46 -8.98 21.41
N ALA A 142 11.18 -8.37 20.26
CA ALA A 142 11.64 -7.02 19.96
C ALA A 142 11.01 -5.96 20.88
N GLN A 143 9.70 -6.04 21.13
CA GLN A 143 8.99 -5.15 22.05
C GLN A 143 9.45 -5.36 23.50
N LEU A 144 9.67 -6.60 23.93
CA LEU A 144 10.18 -6.93 25.26
C LEU A 144 11.58 -6.35 25.49
N ARG A 145 12.48 -6.47 24.49
CA ARG A 145 13.82 -5.85 24.57
C ARG A 145 13.74 -4.34 24.72
N VAL A 146 12.89 -3.67 23.95
CA VAL A 146 12.72 -2.21 24.03
C VAL A 146 12.17 -1.80 25.39
N LEU A 147 11.16 -2.51 25.91
CA LEU A 147 10.60 -2.25 27.24
C LEU A 147 11.63 -2.37 28.35
N ARG A 148 12.46 -3.43 28.34
CA ARG A 148 13.54 -3.62 29.33
C ARG A 148 14.56 -2.50 29.29
N ILE A 149 15.05 -2.13 28.10
CA ILE A 149 16.01 -1.03 27.93
C ILE A 149 15.44 0.31 28.41
N GLN A 150 14.17 0.59 28.10
CA GLN A 150 13.53 1.83 28.51
C GLN A 150 13.22 1.86 30.00
N ALA A 151 12.87 0.71 30.59
CA ALA A 151 12.62 0.58 32.02
C ALA A 151 13.90 0.79 32.84
N ASP A 152 15.03 0.22 32.39
CA ASP A 152 16.34 0.43 33.00
C ASP A 152 16.71 1.93 32.97
N LYS A 153 16.49 2.60 31.84
CA LYS A 153 16.73 4.05 31.70
C LYS A 153 15.85 4.91 32.61
N LEU A 154 14.67 4.41 32.98
CA LEU A 154 13.75 5.07 33.92
C LEU A 154 14.00 4.68 35.38
N GLY A 155 15.01 3.83 35.65
CA GLY A 155 15.34 3.36 37.00
C GLY A 155 14.28 2.45 37.62
N LEU A 156 13.44 1.80 36.80
CA LEU A 156 12.41 0.90 37.29
C LEU A 156 13.03 -0.40 37.84
N PRO A 157 12.59 -0.89 39.02
CA PRO A 157 13.10 -2.14 39.61
C PRO A 157 12.94 -3.33 38.65
N LYS A 158 13.91 -4.25 38.62
CA LYS A 158 13.88 -5.41 37.70
C LYS A 158 12.74 -6.39 37.99
N GLU A 159 12.21 -6.39 39.20
CA GLU A 159 11.04 -7.16 39.61
C GLU A 159 9.79 -6.77 38.80
N ASP A 160 9.70 -5.52 38.36
CA ASP A 160 8.63 -5.03 37.51
C ASP A 160 8.69 -5.61 36.09
N TYR A 161 9.78 -6.29 35.68
CA TYR A 161 9.96 -6.70 34.28
C TYR A 161 9.20 -7.99 33.97
N ALA A 162 8.81 -8.75 35.00
CA ALA A 162 7.95 -9.92 34.89
C ALA A 162 6.60 -9.57 34.25
N ARG A 163 6.10 -8.34 34.45
CA ARG A 163 4.86 -7.88 33.82
C ARG A 163 4.98 -7.72 32.31
N PHE A 164 6.18 -7.54 31.76
CA PHE A 164 6.37 -7.41 30.33
C PHE A 164 6.15 -8.74 29.61
N GLU A 165 6.49 -9.87 30.24
CA GLU A 165 6.42 -11.21 29.61
C GLU A 165 4.98 -11.74 29.44
N ILE A 166 4.03 -11.12 30.14
CA ILE A 166 2.60 -11.42 30.04
C ILE A 166 1.84 -10.37 29.20
N MET A 167 2.50 -9.30 28.75
CA MET A 167 1.85 -8.25 27.95
C MET A 167 1.46 -8.76 26.58
N THR A 168 0.34 -8.24 26.08
CA THR A 168 -0.02 -8.33 24.67
C THR A 168 0.83 -7.39 23.82
N LYS A 169 0.84 -7.59 22.50
CA LYS A 169 1.55 -6.69 21.57
C LYS A 169 1.08 -5.24 21.68
N ARG A 170 -0.22 -5.03 21.91
CA ARG A 170 -0.83 -3.71 22.04
C ARG A 170 -0.39 -3.04 23.34
N GLU A 171 -0.50 -3.74 24.46
CA GLU A 171 -0.08 -3.23 25.77
C GLU A 171 1.42 -2.90 25.79
N ALA A 172 2.25 -3.72 25.15
CA ALA A 172 3.68 -3.45 25.02
C ALA A 172 3.95 -2.17 24.20
N SER A 173 3.22 -1.95 23.10
CA SER A 173 3.35 -0.74 22.28
C SER A 173 2.91 0.52 23.03
N ASP A 174 1.82 0.42 23.79
CA ASP A 174 1.29 1.52 24.61
C ASP A 174 2.26 1.87 25.75
N ALA A 175 2.84 0.85 26.40
CA ALA A 175 3.84 1.02 27.44
C ALA A 175 5.14 1.66 26.92
N ILE A 176 5.64 1.23 25.75
CA ILE A 176 6.81 1.84 25.08
C ILE A 176 6.55 3.33 24.81
N SER A 177 5.35 3.66 24.33
CA SER A 177 4.94 5.04 24.06
C SER A 177 4.84 5.87 25.35
N GLY A 178 4.36 5.27 26.44
CA GLY A 178 4.36 5.86 27.78
C GLY A 178 5.77 6.14 28.30
N PHE A 179 6.69 5.19 28.17
CA PHE A 179 8.08 5.32 28.62
C PHE A 179 8.84 6.38 27.81
N ASN A 180 8.64 6.44 26.50
CA ASN A 180 9.21 7.50 25.67
C ASN A 180 8.77 8.90 26.13
N ARG A 181 7.49 9.08 26.50
CA ARG A 181 6.99 10.35 27.05
C ARG A 181 7.55 10.70 28.42
N ARG A 182 7.90 9.70 29.23
CA ARG A 182 8.54 9.92 30.55
C ARG A 182 10.01 10.26 30.39
N LEU A 183 10.73 9.53 29.53
CA LEU A 183 12.14 9.78 29.22
C LEU A 183 12.34 11.18 28.61
N SER A 184 11.46 11.61 27.71
CA SER A 184 11.55 12.97 27.15
C SER A 184 11.33 14.07 28.18
N LYS A 185 10.50 13.83 29.22
CA LYS A 185 10.31 14.77 30.33
C LYS A 185 11.48 14.79 31.30
N VAL A 186 12.14 13.65 31.54
CA VAL A 186 13.32 13.54 32.41
C VAL A 186 14.57 14.16 31.75
N GLN A 187 14.64 14.20 30.41
CA GLN A 187 15.73 14.84 29.67
C GLN A 187 15.55 16.35 29.44
N ALA A 188 14.34 16.87 29.66
CA ALA A 188 13.99 18.28 29.43
C ALA A 188 13.90 19.11 30.72
N GLY A 189 14.14 18.50 31.89
CA GLY A 189 14.29 19.16 33.18
C GLY A 189 15.66 18.89 33.77
#